data_AF-A0A836XFW9-F1
#
_entry.id   AF-A0A836XFW9-F1
#
_cell.length_a   1.000
_cell.length_b   1.000
_cell.length_c   1.000
_cell.angle_alpha   90.00
_cell.angle_beta   90.00
_cell.angle_gamma   90.00
#
_symmetry.space_group_name_H-M   'P 1'
#
loop_
_entity.id
_entity.type
_entity.pdbx_description
1 polymer ?
#
loop_
_entity_poly.entity_id
_entity_poly.type
_entity_poly.pdbx_seq_one_letter_code
_entity_poly.pdbx_strand_id
1 'polypeptide(L)'
;CHIEWIEEPVGGRFDHIFRAGHRLRLLSPIPISSHAWLPPVVKQPDERGRYGDGTLDAALDVDALRRYQPADISAPDAYAGPLALKRYYDAARFMGLGIGMHSAYELGPATAIRLHIAAFAFPYEMPYHIVWGREGAFPPFSAHPLDAHYNQWESDVIVGGKMVYDQGFLAVPTGPGLGIELDHERLAHYAYTEQKATVHTRHIEAIRATHLEALDWKVERGGWRRYRAR
;
A
#
# COMPACT_ATOMS: atom_id res chain seq x y z
N CYS A 1 -14.07 -11.65 -17.12
CA CYS A 1 -13.13 -10.93 -16.26
C CYS A 1 -11.76 -10.93 -16.91
N HIS A 2 -11.19 -9.74 -17.12
CA HIS A 2 -9.79 -9.58 -17.51
C HIS A 2 -9.03 -9.20 -16.23
N ILE A 3 -7.98 -9.95 -15.88
CA ILE A 3 -7.12 -9.60 -14.74
C ILE A 3 -6.16 -8.52 -15.22
N GLU A 4 -6.12 -7.38 -14.53
CA GLU A 4 -5.26 -6.26 -14.90
C GLU A 4 -3.78 -6.53 -14.55
N TRP A 5 -3.52 -7.08 -13.35
CA TRP A 5 -2.20 -7.57 -12.95
C TRP A 5 -2.30 -8.67 -11.89
N ILE A 6 -1.18 -9.35 -11.64
CA ILE A 6 -1.00 -10.30 -10.53
C ILE A 6 -0.07 -9.66 -9.50
N GLU A 7 -0.55 -9.51 -8.28
CA GLU A 7 0.19 -8.88 -7.19
C GLU A 7 0.94 -9.89 -6.34
N GLU A 8 2.23 -9.62 -6.12
CA GLU A 8 3.14 -10.39 -5.26
C GLU A 8 3.08 -11.93 -5.44
N PRO A 9 3.18 -12.44 -6.69
CA PRO A 9 3.12 -13.88 -6.95
C PRO A 9 4.33 -14.67 -6.43
N VAL A 10 5.38 -13.98 -5.96
CA VAL A 10 6.64 -14.58 -5.51
C VAL A 10 7.00 -14.05 -4.12
N GLY A 11 7.00 -14.93 -3.12
CA GLY A 11 7.43 -14.61 -1.76
C GLY A 11 8.86 -15.05 -1.44
N GLY A 12 9.34 -14.65 -0.27
CA GLY A 12 10.62 -15.11 0.31
C GLY A 12 11.57 -13.96 0.64
N ARG A 13 12.87 -14.25 0.64
CA ARG A 13 13.90 -13.22 0.85
C ARG A 13 13.96 -12.26 -0.34
N PHE A 14 14.43 -11.04 -0.10
CA PHE A 14 14.50 -9.98 -1.10
C PHE A 14 15.24 -10.39 -2.39
N ASP A 15 16.37 -11.09 -2.26
CA ASP A 15 17.14 -11.62 -3.40
C ASP A 15 16.35 -12.63 -4.24
N HIS A 16 15.50 -13.42 -3.59
CA HIS A 16 14.63 -14.39 -4.25
C HIS A 16 13.50 -13.69 -5.01
N ILE A 17 12.85 -12.70 -4.40
CA ILE A 17 11.77 -11.93 -5.04
C ILE A 17 12.25 -11.31 -6.35
N PHE A 18 13.46 -10.75 -6.37
CA PHE A 18 14.00 -10.10 -7.57
C PHE A 18 14.31 -11.10 -8.69
N ARG A 19 14.97 -12.21 -8.36
CA ARG A 19 15.35 -13.22 -9.37
C ARG A 19 14.16 -14.00 -9.89
N ALA A 20 13.31 -14.50 -8.98
CA ALA A 20 12.16 -15.30 -9.35
C ALA A 20 11.04 -14.44 -9.92
N GLY A 21 10.81 -13.23 -9.40
CA GLY A 21 9.91 -12.24 -10.00
C GLY A 21 10.33 -11.89 -11.43
N HIS A 22 11.62 -11.64 -11.68
CA HIS A 22 12.11 -11.33 -13.03
C HIS A 22 11.85 -12.47 -14.01
N ARG A 23 12.15 -13.72 -13.60
CA ARG A 23 11.86 -14.90 -14.41
C ARG A 23 10.37 -15.05 -14.67
N LEU A 24 9.54 -14.88 -13.65
CA LEU A 24 8.09 -15.01 -13.79
C LEU A 24 7.52 -13.94 -14.73
N ARG A 25 7.99 -12.70 -14.61
CA ARG A 25 7.59 -11.60 -15.49
C ARG A 25 7.89 -11.90 -16.96
N LEU A 26 9.06 -12.46 -17.27
CA LEU A 26 9.41 -12.85 -18.65
C LEU A 26 8.53 -13.96 -19.23
N LEU A 27 7.87 -14.73 -18.37
CA LEU A 27 6.99 -15.84 -18.76
C LEU A 27 5.50 -15.48 -18.71
N SER A 28 5.14 -14.42 -17.97
CA SER A 28 3.76 -14.05 -17.71
C SER A 28 3.20 -13.19 -18.86
N PRO A 29 2.04 -13.55 -19.43
CA PRO A 29 1.32 -12.68 -20.34
C PRO A 29 0.52 -11.58 -19.60
N ILE A 30 0.42 -11.66 -18.27
CA ILE A 30 -0.29 -10.70 -17.41
C ILE A 30 0.75 -9.87 -16.64
N PRO A 31 0.60 -8.54 -16.55
CA PRO A 31 1.49 -7.69 -15.76
C PRO A 31 1.62 -8.17 -14.31
N ILE A 32 2.81 -7.99 -13.73
CA ILE A 32 3.09 -8.34 -12.33
C ILE A 32 3.32 -7.07 -11.54
N SER A 33 2.70 -6.96 -10.36
CA SER A 33 3.02 -5.91 -9.39
C SER A 33 3.81 -6.47 -8.21
N SER A 34 4.63 -5.62 -7.59
CA SER A 34 5.32 -5.94 -6.35
C SER A 34 5.51 -4.70 -5.48
N HIS A 35 5.27 -4.87 -4.18
CA HIS A 35 5.57 -3.93 -3.08
C HIS A 35 7.07 -3.87 -2.82
N ALA A 36 7.75 -5.02 -2.96
CA ALA A 36 9.20 -5.12 -2.79
C ALA A 36 9.98 -4.51 -3.96
N TRP A 37 9.36 -4.42 -5.15
CA TRP A 37 9.93 -3.75 -6.31
C TRP A 37 9.72 -2.24 -6.27
N LEU A 38 10.51 -1.62 -5.42
CA LEU A 38 10.99 -0.26 -5.62
C LEU A 38 12.29 -0.33 -6.42
N PRO A 39 12.65 0.68 -7.23
CA PRO A 39 14.02 0.81 -7.70
C PRO A 39 14.94 0.61 -6.48
N PRO A 40 15.73 -0.47 -6.45
CA PRO A 40 16.40 -0.88 -5.24
C PRO A 40 17.29 0.26 -4.78
N VAL A 41 17.18 0.60 -3.50
CA VAL A 41 18.05 1.58 -2.87
C VAL A 41 19.04 0.85 -1.97
N VAL A 42 20.26 1.35 -1.94
CA VAL A 42 21.28 0.93 -0.99
C VAL A 42 20.89 1.48 0.38
N LYS A 43 20.13 0.69 1.14
CA LYS A 43 19.73 1.06 2.50
C LYS A 43 20.96 1.16 3.39
N GLN A 44 21.14 2.31 4.01
CA GLN A 44 22.06 2.46 5.12
C GLN A 44 21.32 2.14 6.42
N PRO A 45 21.98 1.51 7.41
CA PRO A 45 21.39 1.37 8.74
C PRO A 45 21.07 2.75 9.31
N ASP A 46 19.85 2.93 9.80
CA ASP A 46 19.46 4.11 10.57
C ASP A 46 18.64 3.70 11.81
N GLU A 47 18.50 4.64 12.75
CA GLU A 47 17.72 4.45 13.98
C GLU A 47 16.24 4.84 13.81
N ARG A 48 15.84 5.35 12.62
CA ARG A 48 14.48 5.88 12.36
C ARG A 48 13.45 4.75 12.17
N GLY A 49 13.92 3.50 12.05
CA GLY A 49 13.07 2.32 12.01
C GLY A 49 12.38 2.16 10.65
N ARG A 50 11.18 1.55 10.64
CA ARG A 50 10.47 1.25 9.38
C ARG A 50 9.81 2.49 8.75
N TYR A 51 9.50 3.50 9.56
CA TYR A 51 8.76 4.69 9.13
C TYR A 51 9.67 5.91 9.09
N GLY A 52 9.78 6.54 7.91
CA GLY A 52 10.56 7.76 7.79
C GLY A 52 11.18 8.00 6.42
N ASP A 53 11.93 9.08 6.33
CA ASP A 53 12.59 9.57 5.12
C ASP A 53 14.04 9.06 5.00
N GLY A 54 14.46 8.05 5.77
CA GLY A 54 15.84 7.55 5.79
C GLY A 54 16.39 7.07 4.45
N THR A 55 15.49 6.77 3.49
CA THR A 55 15.86 6.39 2.13
C THR A 55 15.78 7.53 1.11
N LEU A 56 15.41 8.75 1.54
CA LEU A 56 15.30 9.92 0.68
C LEU A 56 16.60 10.20 -0.07
N ASP A 57 17.75 9.99 0.56
CA ASP A 57 19.08 10.21 -0.04
C ASP A 57 19.83 8.91 -0.37
N ALA A 58 19.23 7.74 -0.12
CA ALA A 58 19.86 6.45 -0.37
C ALA A 58 20.16 6.24 -1.86
N ALA A 59 21.40 5.92 -2.23
CA ALA A 59 21.75 5.68 -3.63
C ALA A 59 20.91 4.55 -4.26
N LEU A 60 20.60 4.65 -5.55
CA LEU A 60 20.00 3.51 -6.28
C LEU A 60 21.05 2.41 -6.47
N ASP A 61 20.65 1.16 -6.28
CA ASP A 61 21.43 -0.03 -6.63
C ASP A 61 21.32 -0.27 -8.14
N VAL A 62 22.14 0.48 -8.88
CA VAL A 62 22.21 0.42 -10.34
C VAL A 62 22.58 -0.97 -10.87
N ASP A 63 23.33 -1.75 -10.10
CA ASP A 63 23.74 -3.09 -10.53
C ASP A 63 22.59 -4.09 -10.39
N ALA A 64 21.74 -3.97 -9.37
CA ALA A 64 20.51 -4.73 -9.28
C ALA A 64 19.53 -4.34 -10.40
N LEU A 65 19.35 -3.04 -10.65
CA LEU A 65 18.49 -2.51 -11.72
C LEU A 65 18.89 -3.03 -13.11
N ARG A 66 20.20 -3.13 -13.41
CA ARG A 66 20.70 -3.66 -14.68
C ARG A 66 20.43 -5.16 -14.87
N ARG A 67 20.28 -5.91 -13.77
CA ARG A 67 20.22 -7.38 -13.80
C ARG A 67 18.79 -7.91 -13.74
N TYR A 68 17.88 -7.20 -13.08
CA TYR A 68 16.54 -7.71 -12.79
C TYR A 68 15.48 -6.63 -12.99
N GLN A 69 14.37 -7.05 -13.59
CA GLN A 69 13.11 -6.30 -13.65
C GLN A 69 12.00 -7.25 -13.19
N PRO A 70 11.73 -7.35 -11.87
CA PRO A 70 10.83 -8.34 -11.30
C PRO A 70 9.34 -8.03 -11.41
N ALA A 71 8.97 -6.79 -11.72
CA ALA A 71 7.58 -6.37 -11.86
C ALA A 71 7.42 -5.33 -12.97
N ASP A 72 6.21 -5.25 -13.51
CA ASP A 72 5.74 -4.20 -14.42
C ASP A 72 5.23 -3.00 -13.65
N ILE A 73 4.66 -3.23 -12.46
CA ILE A 73 4.03 -2.21 -11.61
C ILE A 73 4.75 -2.16 -10.26
N SER A 74 5.18 -0.97 -9.86
CA SER A 74 5.74 -0.69 -8.54
C SER A 74 4.63 -0.17 -7.62
N ALA A 75 4.34 -0.89 -6.54
CA ALA A 75 3.30 -0.53 -5.57
C ALA A 75 3.86 -0.45 -4.15
N PRO A 76 4.75 0.52 -3.85
CA PRO A 76 5.34 0.63 -2.53
C PRO A 76 4.32 0.73 -1.41
N ASP A 77 4.69 0.12 -0.29
CA ASP A 77 4.12 0.46 1.00
C ASP A 77 4.36 1.93 1.37
N ALA A 78 3.35 2.55 1.97
CA ALA A 78 3.43 3.89 2.53
C ALA A 78 4.28 3.99 3.82
N TYR A 79 5.18 3.04 4.07
CA TYR A 79 6.08 3.06 5.21
C TYR A 79 7.19 4.11 5.06
N ALA A 80 7.62 4.40 3.83
CA ALA A 80 8.54 5.50 3.60
C ALA A 80 7.81 6.85 3.78
N GLY A 81 8.50 7.83 4.36
CA GLY A 81 7.99 9.18 4.51
C GLY A 81 7.67 9.82 3.15
N PRO A 82 6.83 10.87 3.09
CA PRO A 82 6.27 11.40 1.85
C PRO A 82 7.30 11.69 0.75
N LEU A 83 8.45 12.27 1.12
CA LEU A 83 9.51 12.63 0.17
C LEU A 83 10.25 11.39 -0.35
N ALA A 84 10.58 10.43 0.52
CA ALA A 84 11.24 9.20 0.13
C ALA A 84 10.34 8.36 -0.79
N LEU A 85 9.05 8.31 -0.48
CA LEU A 85 8.05 7.64 -1.31
C LEU A 85 7.91 8.32 -2.68
N LYS A 86 7.89 9.66 -2.73
CA LYS A 86 7.91 10.39 -4.01
C LYS A 86 9.14 10.05 -4.85
N ARG A 87 10.32 9.97 -4.22
CA ARG A 87 11.55 9.58 -4.92
C ARG A 87 11.47 8.16 -5.50
N TYR A 88 10.87 7.22 -4.77
CA TYR A 88 10.63 5.88 -5.29
C TYR A 88 9.72 5.87 -6.51
N TYR A 89 8.64 6.65 -6.47
CA TYR A 89 7.73 6.79 -7.60
C TYR A 89 8.39 7.42 -8.81
N ASP A 90 9.17 8.48 -8.63
CA ASP A 90 9.91 9.12 -9.72
C ASP A 90 10.93 8.15 -10.35
N ALA A 91 11.64 7.39 -9.52
CA ALA A 91 12.60 6.40 -10.01
C ALA A 91 11.90 5.23 -10.72
N ALA A 92 10.75 4.78 -10.24
CA ALA A 92 9.97 3.72 -10.89
C ALA A 92 9.46 4.17 -12.26
N ARG A 93 8.96 5.41 -12.36
CA ARG A 93 8.56 6.03 -13.63
C ARG A 93 9.72 6.19 -14.59
N PHE A 94 10.88 6.63 -14.12
CA PHE A 94 12.08 6.74 -14.95
C PHE A 94 12.45 5.40 -15.59
N MET A 95 12.21 4.30 -14.87
CA MET A 95 12.43 2.93 -15.35
C MET A 95 11.29 2.38 -16.23
N GLY A 96 10.26 3.18 -16.51
CA GLY A 96 9.10 2.80 -17.33
C GLY A 96 8.13 1.84 -16.64
N LEU A 97 8.10 1.81 -15.31
CA LEU A 97 7.18 0.98 -14.55
C LEU A 97 5.83 1.67 -14.37
N GLY A 98 4.75 0.88 -14.39
CA GLY A 98 3.46 1.31 -13.86
C GLY A 98 3.56 1.59 -12.37
N ILE A 99 2.66 2.42 -11.85
CA ILE A 99 2.72 2.87 -10.47
C ILE A 99 1.40 2.57 -9.75
N GLY A 100 1.50 1.97 -8.57
CA GLY A 100 0.41 1.75 -7.63
C GLY A 100 0.76 2.27 -6.23
N MET A 101 -0.15 2.11 -5.28
CA MET A 101 0.10 2.43 -3.87
C MET A 101 -0.56 1.40 -2.99
N HIS A 102 0.24 0.56 -2.36
CA HIS A 102 -0.26 -0.43 -1.40
C HIS A 102 -0.82 0.28 -0.16
N SER A 103 -1.80 -0.32 0.52
CA SER A 103 -2.42 0.23 1.73
C SER A 103 -2.12 -0.59 2.97
N ALA A 104 -1.99 0.09 4.11
CA ALA A 104 -1.64 -0.48 5.39
C ALA A 104 -2.65 -0.06 6.48
N TYR A 105 -3.92 -0.42 6.31
CA TYR A 105 -4.96 -0.30 7.35
C TYR A 105 -5.04 1.10 7.99
N GLU A 106 -5.11 2.14 7.15
CA GLU A 106 -5.02 3.53 7.59
C GLU A 106 -6.33 4.09 8.14
N LEU A 107 -6.25 4.95 9.18
CA LEU A 107 -7.32 5.87 9.58
C LEU A 107 -7.19 7.22 8.84
N GLY A 108 -8.01 8.21 9.20
CA GLY A 108 -8.10 9.52 8.55
C GLY A 108 -6.77 10.26 8.44
N PRO A 109 -5.91 10.32 9.48
CA PRO A 109 -4.63 11.02 9.39
C PRO A 109 -3.69 10.41 8.34
N ALA A 110 -3.55 9.09 8.34
CA ALA A 110 -2.70 8.39 7.37
C ALA A 110 -3.34 8.41 5.96
N THR A 111 -4.67 8.37 5.86
CA THR A 111 -5.39 8.56 4.59
C THR A 111 -5.16 9.96 4.02
N ALA A 112 -5.20 11.01 4.84
CA ALA A 112 -4.88 12.37 4.41
C ALA A 112 -3.44 12.48 3.89
N ILE A 113 -2.47 11.90 4.60
CA ILE A 113 -1.06 11.82 4.15
C ILE A 113 -0.98 11.13 2.79
N ARG A 114 -1.66 10.00 2.59
CA ARG A 114 -1.68 9.27 1.32
C ARG A 114 -2.30 10.10 0.20
N LEU A 115 -3.38 10.83 0.44
CA LEU A 115 -4.00 11.69 -0.55
C LEU A 115 -3.06 12.82 -0.98
N HIS A 116 -2.35 13.45 -0.03
CA HIS A 116 -1.33 14.45 -0.33
C HIS A 116 -0.13 13.85 -1.09
N ILE A 117 0.33 12.66 -0.70
CA ILE A 117 1.38 11.93 -1.42
C ILE A 117 0.93 11.61 -2.84
N ALA A 118 -0.30 11.11 -3.02
CA ALA A 118 -0.84 10.82 -4.34
C ALA A 118 -0.82 12.09 -5.20
N ALA A 119 -1.39 13.19 -4.69
CA ALA A 119 -1.45 14.47 -5.39
C ALA A 119 -0.07 14.97 -5.82
N PHE A 120 0.93 14.78 -4.96
CA PHE A 120 2.30 15.22 -5.20
C PHE A 120 3.14 14.27 -6.07
N ALA A 121 2.96 12.96 -5.92
CA ALA A 121 3.71 11.94 -6.65
C ALA A 121 3.13 11.67 -8.04
N PHE A 122 1.85 11.96 -8.27
CA PHE A 122 1.14 11.64 -9.51
C PHE A 122 0.59 12.87 -10.26
N PRO A 123 1.28 14.02 -10.31
CA PRO A 123 0.68 15.26 -10.82
C PRO A 123 0.30 15.21 -12.31
N TYR A 124 0.84 14.24 -13.07
CA TYR A 124 0.55 14.04 -14.50
C TYR A 124 -0.32 12.81 -14.79
N GLU A 125 -0.61 12.00 -13.76
CA GLU A 125 -1.37 10.75 -13.89
C GLU A 125 -2.66 10.75 -13.06
N MET A 126 -2.73 11.60 -12.03
CA MET A 126 -3.94 11.76 -11.25
C MET A 126 -4.99 12.51 -12.06
N PRO A 127 -6.23 12.01 -12.04
CA PRO A 127 -7.31 12.71 -12.67
C PRO A 127 -7.49 14.06 -11.99
N TYR A 128 -7.42 15.13 -12.79
CA TYR A 128 -7.43 16.53 -12.36
C TYR A 128 -8.62 16.88 -11.43
N HIS A 129 -9.66 16.04 -11.30
CA HIS A 129 -10.74 16.22 -10.33
C HIS A 129 -10.32 16.08 -8.86
N ILE A 130 -9.28 15.31 -8.54
CA ILE A 130 -8.85 15.13 -7.13
C ILE A 130 -8.18 16.41 -6.59
N VAL A 131 -7.60 17.23 -7.48
CA VAL A 131 -6.86 18.44 -7.12
C VAL A 131 -7.66 19.73 -7.38
N TRP A 132 -8.54 19.77 -8.40
CA TRP A 132 -9.15 21.04 -8.87
C TRP A 132 -10.68 21.05 -9.03
N GLY A 133 -11.39 19.99 -8.62
CA GLY A 133 -12.85 19.93 -8.71
C GLY A 133 -13.39 19.38 -10.04
N ARG A 134 -14.69 19.05 -10.05
CA ARG A 134 -15.34 18.09 -10.97
C ARG A 134 -15.60 18.58 -12.40
N GLU A 135 -15.61 19.89 -12.65
CA GLU A 135 -15.98 20.43 -13.97
C GLU A 135 -14.83 20.26 -14.97
N GLY A 136 -14.79 19.11 -15.65
CA GLY A 136 -13.90 18.85 -16.79
C GLY A 136 -12.90 17.71 -16.63
N ALA A 137 -13.02 16.89 -15.58
CA ALA A 137 -12.03 15.85 -15.32
C ALA A 137 -12.23 14.60 -16.19
N PHE A 138 -11.23 14.36 -17.03
CA PHE A 138 -10.99 13.09 -17.72
C PHE A 138 -9.76 12.44 -17.06
N PRO A 139 -9.75 11.13 -16.75
CA PRO A 139 -8.59 10.51 -16.14
C PRO A 139 -7.39 10.47 -17.10
N PRO A 140 -6.19 10.91 -16.69
CA PRO A 140 -4.97 10.58 -17.41
C PRO A 140 -4.76 9.07 -17.38
N PHE A 141 -4.31 8.55 -18.52
CA PHE A 141 -4.31 7.16 -18.91
C PHE A 141 -3.25 6.27 -18.25
N SER A 142 -2.79 6.52 -17.02
CA SER A 142 -1.66 5.73 -16.49
C SER A 142 -1.57 5.48 -14.98
N ALA A 143 -2.54 5.90 -14.17
CA ALA A 143 -2.58 5.51 -12.76
C ALA A 143 -3.58 4.37 -12.53
N HIS A 144 -3.12 3.24 -11.99
CA HIS A 144 -4.01 2.24 -11.43
C HIS A 144 -4.76 2.85 -10.22
N PRO A 145 -6.02 2.44 -9.94
CA PRO A 145 -6.68 2.79 -8.69
C PRO A 145 -5.78 2.43 -7.51
N LEU A 146 -5.71 3.33 -6.52
CA LEU A 146 -4.83 3.17 -5.37
C LEU A 146 -5.53 2.30 -4.32
N ASP A 147 -4.78 1.37 -3.72
CA ASP A 147 -5.34 0.53 -2.68
C ASP A 147 -5.73 1.38 -1.46
N ALA A 148 -6.83 0.99 -0.83
CA ALA A 148 -7.26 1.52 0.44
C ALA A 148 -8.05 0.46 1.21
N HIS A 149 -7.68 0.24 2.47
CA HIS A 149 -8.55 -0.44 3.43
C HIS A 149 -9.53 0.55 4.09
N TYR A 150 -9.41 1.85 3.79
CA TYR A 150 -10.14 2.89 4.48
C TYR A 150 -11.66 2.70 4.41
N ASN A 151 -12.19 2.21 3.29
CA ASN A 151 -13.61 1.87 3.12
C ASN A 151 -14.12 0.74 4.05
N GLN A 152 -13.23 -0.09 4.60
CA GLN A 152 -13.57 -1.20 5.47
C GLN A 152 -13.79 -0.75 6.92
N TRP A 153 -13.36 0.46 7.29
CA TRP A 153 -13.57 0.99 8.63
C TRP A 153 -14.99 1.51 8.82
N GLU A 154 -15.54 1.20 9.99
CA GLU A 154 -16.83 1.73 10.44
C GLU A 154 -16.75 3.23 10.78
N SER A 155 -15.61 3.71 11.27
CA SER A 155 -15.44 5.07 11.79
C SER A 155 -14.00 5.57 11.68
N ASP A 156 -13.77 6.80 12.16
CA ASP A 156 -12.49 7.50 12.13
C ASP A 156 -12.30 8.38 13.37
N VAL A 157 -11.06 8.81 13.60
CA VAL A 157 -10.57 9.65 14.71
C VAL A 157 -10.40 11.13 14.33
N ILE A 158 -10.90 11.55 13.16
CA ILE A 158 -10.88 12.94 12.71
C ILE A 158 -12.23 13.62 12.93
N VAL A 159 -12.23 14.94 13.09
CA VAL A 159 -13.45 15.76 13.20
C VAL A 159 -14.30 15.58 11.94
N GLY A 160 -15.62 15.43 12.12
CA GLY A 160 -16.55 15.11 11.03
C GLY A 160 -16.58 13.61 10.68
N GLY A 161 -15.68 12.80 11.25
CA GLY A 161 -15.60 11.37 11.02
C GLY A 161 -14.96 11.00 9.68
N LYS A 162 -15.29 9.79 9.21
CA LYS A 162 -14.64 9.19 8.05
C LYS A 162 -14.88 10.02 6.76
N MET A 163 -13.84 10.23 5.96
CA MET A 163 -13.95 10.87 4.65
C MET A 163 -14.86 10.05 3.73
N VAL A 164 -15.65 10.77 2.93
CA VAL A 164 -16.70 10.21 2.09
C VAL A 164 -16.15 9.91 0.70
N TYR A 165 -16.29 8.66 0.27
CA TYR A 165 -16.02 8.29 -1.12
C TYR A 165 -17.12 8.83 -2.03
N ASP A 166 -16.71 9.35 -3.17
CA ASP A 166 -17.62 9.82 -4.20
C ASP A 166 -17.19 9.27 -5.56
N GLN A 167 -18.01 8.37 -6.12
CA GLN A 167 -17.73 7.64 -7.37
C GLN A 167 -16.36 6.91 -7.36
N GLY A 168 -15.94 6.41 -6.19
CA GLY A 168 -14.66 5.71 -6.03
C GLY A 168 -13.47 6.61 -5.71
N PHE A 169 -13.69 7.92 -5.55
CA PHE A 169 -12.63 8.89 -5.27
C PHE A 169 -12.75 9.49 -3.87
N LEU A 170 -11.61 9.89 -3.30
CA LEU A 170 -11.51 10.75 -2.13
C LEU A 170 -10.84 12.06 -2.54
N ALA A 171 -11.37 13.18 -2.08
CA ALA A 171 -10.78 14.50 -2.32
C ALA A 171 -9.60 14.74 -1.37
N VAL A 172 -8.55 15.40 -1.86
CA VAL A 172 -7.44 15.86 -1.02
C VAL A 172 -7.96 16.98 -0.11
N PRO A 173 -7.79 16.91 1.22
CA PRO A 173 -8.20 17.99 2.10
C PRO A 173 -7.47 19.30 1.77
N THR A 174 -8.22 20.41 1.65
CA THR A 174 -7.70 21.70 1.16
C THR A 174 -7.23 22.65 2.28
N GLY A 175 -7.46 22.30 3.54
CA GLY A 175 -6.98 23.07 4.69
C GLY A 175 -5.45 23.04 4.82
N PRO A 176 -4.86 23.95 5.63
CA PRO A 176 -3.42 23.98 5.84
C PRO A 176 -2.90 22.67 6.45
N GLY A 177 -1.64 22.32 6.14
CA GLY A 177 -1.02 21.07 6.58
C GLY A 177 -1.70 19.86 5.95
N LEU A 178 -2.15 18.90 6.78
CA LEU A 178 -2.92 17.75 6.29
C LEU A 178 -4.38 18.08 5.95
N GLY A 179 -4.86 19.27 6.35
CA GLY A 179 -6.25 19.69 6.15
C GLY A 179 -7.28 18.90 6.97
N ILE A 180 -6.85 18.27 8.06
CA ILE A 180 -7.69 17.52 9.00
C ILE A 180 -7.41 17.95 10.45
N GLU A 181 -8.38 17.71 11.32
CA GLU A 181 -8.26 17.90 12.77
C GLU A 181 -8.60 16.59 13.50
N LEU A 182 -7.89 16.30 14.58
CA LEU A 182 -8.14 15.12 15.40
C LEU A 182 -9.34 15.35 16.32
N ASP A 183 -10.24 14.39 16.36
CA ASP A 183 -11.32 14.34 17.33
C ASP A 183 -10.80 13.70 18.63
N HIS A 184 -10.51 14.52 19.63
CA HIS A 184 -9.94 14.08 20.90
C HIS A 184 -10.85 13.13 21.68
N GLU A 185 -12.17 13.28 21.57
CA GLU A 185 -13.13 12.37 22.22
C GLU A 185 -13.08 10.99 21.55
N ARG A 186 -13.04 10.95 20.22
CA ARG A 186 -12.88 9.69 19.47
C ARG A 186 -11.52 9.06 19.67
N LEU A 187 -10.46 9.84 19.76
CA LEU A 187 -9.14 9.32 20.11
C LEU A 187 -9.17 8.65 21.49
N ALA A 188 -9.79 9.29 22.50
CA ALA A 188 -9.96 8.67 23.80
C ALA A 188 -10.85 7.42 23.73
N HIS A 189 -11.91 7.46 22.92
CA HIS A 189 -12.81 6.33 22.71
C HIS A 189 -12.10 5.12 22.06
N TYR A 190 -11.22 5.33 21.08
CA TYR A 190 -10.47 4.27 20.40
C TYR A 190 -9.10 3.99 21.01
N ALA A 191 -8.70 4.75 22.04
CA ALA A 191 -7.43 4.56 22.73
C ALA A 191 -7.27 3.10 23.19
N TYR A 192 -6.05 2.60 23.02
CA TYR A 192 -5.67 1.26 23.44
C TYR A 192 -5.92 1.08 24.94
N THR A 193 -6.55 -0.03 25.29
CA THR A 193 -6.57 -0.55 26.65
C THR A 193 -6.37 -2.05 26.60
N GLU A 194 -5.75 -2.63 27.63
CA GLU A 194 -5.57 -4.08 27.71
C GLU A 194 -6.91 -4.84 27.64
N GLN A 195 -7.96 -4.25 28.21
CA GLN A 195 -9.31 -4.80 28.14
C GLN A 195 -9.83 -4.86 26.70
N LYS A 196 -9.75 -3.76 25.94
CA LYS A 196 -10.18 -3.73 24.52
C LYS A 196 -9.35 -4.70 23.68
N ALA A 197 -8.03 -4.74 23.90
CA ALA A 197 -7.14 -5.67 23.22
C ALA A 197 -7.51 -7.13 23.51
N THR A 198 -7.81 -7.46 24.78
CA THR A 198 -8.24 -8.81 25.17
C THR A 198 -9.55 -9.22 24.49
N VAL A 199 -10.54 -8.32 24.44
CA VAL A 199 -11.81 -8.57 23.76
C VAL A 199 -11.59 -8.82 22.27
N HIS A 200 -10.78 -7.98 21.62
CA HIS A 200 -10.42 -8.14 20.21
C HIS A 200 -9.71 -9.46 19.94
N THR A 201 -8.69 -9.81 20.75
CA THR A 201 -7.95 -11.07 20.62
C THR A 201 -8.88 -12.28 20.73
N ARG A 202 -9.77 -12.30 21.72
CA ARG A 202 -10.76 -13.38 21.88
C ARG A 202 -11.68 -13.50 20.67
N HIS A 203 -12.10 -12.38 20.09
CA HIS A 203 -12.93 -12.38 18.88
C HIS A 203 -12.19 -12.99 17.68
N ILE A 204 -10.94 -12.59 17.44
CA ILE A 204 -10.09 -13.14 16.37
C ILE A 204 -9.82 -14.64 16.60
N GLU A 205 -9.55 -15.05 17.84
CA GLU A 205 -9.37 -16.46 18.19
C GLU A 205 -10.63 -17.29 17.94
N ALA A 206 -11.82 -16.74 18.24
CA ALA A 206 -13.08 -17.40 17.96
C ALA A 206 -13.30 -17.58 16.45
N ILE A 207 -13.08 -16.52 15.64
CA ILE A 207 -13.14 -16.60 14.17
C ILE A 207 -12.17 -17.67 13.67
N ARG A 208 -10.93 -17.68 14.18
CA ARG A 208 -9.92 -18.65 13.78
C ARG A 208 -10.35 -20.08 14.10
N ALA A 209 -10.85 -20.33 15.31
CA ALA A 209 -11.31 -21.66 15.72
C ALA A 209 -12.49 -22.13 14.84
N THR A 210 -13.49 -21.27 14.65
CA THR A 210 -14.73 -21.60 13.93
C THR A 210 -14.52 -21.72 12.41
N HIS A 211 -13.66 -20.90 11.81
CA HIS A 211 -13.55 -20.81 10.34
C HIS A 211 -12.23 -21.30 9.78
N LEU A 212 -11.11 -21.24 10.52
CA LEU A 212 -9.81 -21.65 9.99
C LEU A 212 -9.38 -23.04 10.48
N GLU A 213 -9.65 -23.36 11.74
CA GLU A 213 -9.24 -24.62 12.36
C GLU A 213 -10.28 -25.72 12.16
N ALA A 214 -11.57 -25.37 12.16
CA ALA A 214 -12.66 -26.29 11.81
C ALA A 214 -12.55 -26.88 10.39
N LEU A 215 -11.76 -26.27 9.50
CA LEU A 215 -11.52 -26.76 8.15
C LEU A 215 -10.44 -27.85 8.04
N ASP A 216 -9.82 -28.25 9.16
CA ASP A 216 -8.75 -29.28 9.24
C ASP A 216 -7.60 -29.06 8.23
N TRP A 217 -7.22 -27.79 8.06
CA TRP A 217 -6.19 -27.36 7.12
C TRP A 217 -4.78 -27.67 7.64
N LYS A 218 -3.95 -28.38 6.85
CA LYS A 218 -2.49 -28.45 7.10
C LYS A 218 -1.83 -27.19 6.56
N VAL A 219 -1.01 -26.54 7.39
CA VAL A 219 -0.13 -25.44 6.95
C VAL A 219 1.20 -26.07 6.55
N GLU A 220 1.48 -26.11 5.24
CA GLU A 220 2.81 -26.52 4.75
C GLU A 220 3.81 -25.35 4.83
N ARG A 221 5.10 -25.67 4.69
CA ARG A 221 6.22 -24.71 4.78
C ARG A 221 6.11 -23.50 3.85
N GLY A 222 5.29 -23.58 2.79
CA GLY A 222 5.01 -22.49 1.84
C GLY A 222 3.83 -21.59 2.23
N GLY A 223 3.19 -21.80 3.39
CA GLY A 223 2.06 -20.98 3.87
C GLY A 223 0.71 -21.30 3.24
N TRP A 224 0.67 -22.06 2.15
CA TRP A 224 -0.56 -22.49 1.48
C TRP A 224 -1.24 -23.62 2.25
N ARG A 225 -2.56 -23.49 2.41
CA ARG A 225 -3.40 -24.48 3.12
C ARG A 225 -4.04 -25.43 2.12
N ARG A 226 -3.93 -26.74 2.36
CA ARG A 226 -4.56 -27.79 1.53
C ARG A 226 -5.49 -28.65 2.39
N TYR A 227 -6.62 -29.08 1.82
CA TYR A 227 -7.51 -30.05 2.46
C TYR A 227 -6.74 -31.36 2.75
N ARG A 228 -7.03 -32.01 3.88
CA ARG A 228 -6.66 -33.43 4.02
C ARG A 228 -7.47 -34.21 3.00
N ALA A 229 -6.79 -34.92 2.11
CA ALA A 229 -7.45 -35.94 1.30
C ALA A 229 -8.16 -36.92 2.25
N ARG A 230 -9.45 -37.16 2.02
CA ARG A 230 -10.18 -38.25 2.68
C ARG A 230 -9.64 -39.59 2.20
#